data_AF-A0A2R6G4F7-F1
#
_entry.id   AF-A0A2R6G4F7-F1
#
_cell.length_a   1.000
_cell.length_b   1.000
_cell.length_c   1.000
_cell.angle_alpha   90.00
_cell.angle_beta   90.00
_cell.angle_gamma   90.00
#
_symmetry.space_group_name_H-M   'P 1'
#
loop_
_entity.id
_entity.type
_entity.pdbx_description
1 polymer ?
#
loop_
_entity_poly.entity_id
_entity_poly.type
_entity_poly.pdbx_seq_one_letter_code
_entity_poly.pdbx_strand_id
1 'polypeptide(L)' 'MEPIKSNGEGHEQVQSLIDDGVTVKACSNTMAMFDLDKSDLLEGVETVSSGVGELTRLQNNGHAYISP' A
#
# COMPACT_ATOMS: atom_id res chain seq x y z
N MET A 1 4.80 12.27 6.34
CA MET A 1 3.66 11.57 5.70
C MET A 1 3.25 10.49 6.68
N GLU A 2 2.03 10.56 7.20
CA GLU A 2 1.51 9.58 8.15
C GLU A 2 1.09 8.31 7.40
N PRO A 3 1.43 7.10 7.89
CA PRO A 3 1.01 5.86 7.26
C PRO A 3 -0.51 5.66 7.40
N ILE A 4 -1.17 5.20 6.34
CA ILE A 4 -2.59 4.81 6.40
C ILE A 4 -2.69 3.53 7.22
N LYS A 5 -3.40 3.59 8.35
CA LYS A 5 -3.63 2.47 9.27
C LYS A 5 -5.08 2.00 9.20
N SER A 6 -5.35 0.83 9.73
CA SER A 6 -6.70 0.24 9.84
C SER A 6 -7.75 1.15 10.50
N ASN A 7 -7.36 2.14 11.31
CA ASN A 7 -8.27 3.13 11.90
C ASN A 7 -7.79 4.58 11.68
N GLY A 8 -6.98 4.81 10.64
CA GLY A 8 -6.37 6.11 10.36
C GLY A 8 -7.20 6.97 9.39
N GLU A 9 -6.76 8.22 9.20
CA GLU A 9 -7.27 9.08 8.14
C GLU A 9 -7.09 8.40 6.77
N GLY A 10 -8.15 8.39 5.95
CA GLY A 10 -8.16 7.69 4.66
C GLY A 10 -8.63 6.22 4.72
N HIS A 11 -8.95 5.67 5.89
CA HIS A 11 -9.47 4.30 6.04
C HIS A 11 -10.65 3.99 5.09
N GLU A 12 -11.73 4.78 5.15
CA GLU A 12 -12.94 4.54 4.35
C GLU A 12 -12.66 4.61 2.84
N GLN A 13 -11.77 5.52 2.43
CA GLN A 13 -11.38 5.68 1.03
C GLN A 13 -10.59 4.46 0.54
N VAL A 14 -9.62 3.99 1.32
CA VAL A 14 -8.84 2.80 0.96
C VAL A 14 -9.70 1.55 0.97
N GLN A 15 -10.62 1.40 1.93
CA GLN A 15 -11.57 0.28 1.95
C GLN A 15 -12.44 0.26 0.69
N SER A 16 -13.03 1.41 0.31
CA SER A 16 -13.84 1.50 -0.91
C SER A 16 -13.06 1.12 -2.17
N LEU A 17 -11.78 1.53 -2.27
CA LEU A 17 -10.95 1.16 -3.42
C LEU A 17 -10.68 -0.35 -3.46
N ILE A 18 -10.42 -0.98 -2.31
CA ILE A 18 -10.23 -2.43 -2.22
C ILE A 18 -11.53 -3.16 -2.62
N ASP A 19 -12.68 -2.69 -2.15
CA ASP A 19 -13.99 -3.25 -2.47
C ASP A 19 -14.30 -3.13 -3.99
N ASP A 20 -13.82 -2.07 -4.63
CA ASP A 20 -13.89 -1.87 -6.10
C ASP A 20 -12.85 -2.70 -6.89
N GLY A 21 -12.01 -3.49 -6.21
CA GLY A 21 -11.03 -4.39 -6.81
C GLY A 21 -9.64 -3.78 -7.03
N VAL A 22 -9.35 -2.62 -6.44
CA VAL A 22 -8.02 -2.00 -6.51
C VAL A 22 -7.06 -2.73 -5.57
N THR A 23 -5.93 -3.21 -6.11
CA THR A 23 -4.86 -3.79 -5.30
C THR A 23 -4.05 -2.70 -4.62
N VAL A 24 -4.07 -2.67 -3.29
CA VAL A 24 -3.30 -1.73 -2.46
C VAL A 24 -2.12 -2.48 -1.83
N LYS A 25 -0.90 -1.93 -1.94
CA LYS A 25 0.32 -2.57 -1.46
C LYS A 25 1.13 -1.65 -0.54
N ALA A 26 1.44 -2.12 0.66
CA ALA A 26 2.29 -1.44 1.64
C ALA A 26 3.76 -1.87 1.52
N CYS A 27 4.67 -0.91 1.62
CA CYS A 27 6.12 -1.13 1.57
C CYS A 27 6.63 -1.60 2.93
N SER A 28 7.17 -2.81 3.01
CA SER A 28 7.70 -3.38 4.27
C SER A 28 8.84 -2.56 4.88
N ASN A 29 9.71 -1.95 4.06
CA ASN A 29 10.76 -1.05 4.57
C ASN A 29 10.19 0.16 5.29
N THR A 30 9.10 0.73 4.75
CA THR A 30 8.41 1.87 5.35
C THR A 30 7.67 1.43 6.61
N MET A 31 6.98 0.28 6.59
CA MET A 31 6.32 -0.27 7.78
C MET A 31 7.32 -0.44 8.93
N ALA A 32 8.49 -1.03 8.68
CA ALA A 32 9.54 -1.19 9.68
C ALA A 32 10.05 0.15 10.23
N MET A 33 10.13 1.20 9.39
CA MET A 33 10.52 2.55 9.83
C MET A 33 9.49 3.20 10.77
N PHE A 34 8.22 2.79 10.68
CA PHE A 34 7.13 3.30 11.50
C PHE A 34 6.69 2.33 12.61
N ASP A 35 7.47 1.28 12.87
CA ASP A 35 7.16 0.22 13.83
C ASP A 35 5.76 -0.40 13.61
N LEU A 36 5.38 -0.58 12.35
CA LEU A 36 4.11 -1.19 11.95
C LEU A 36 4.29 -2.64 11.54
N ASP A 37 3.31 -3.46 11.89
CA ASP A 37 3.17 -4.82 11.40
C ASP A 37 1.91 -5.00 10.55
N LYS A 38 1.70 -6.22 10.05
CA LYS A 38 0.58 -6.51 9.14
C LYS A 38 -0.80 -6.32 9.81
N SER A 39 -0.89 -6.50 11.13
CA SER A 39 -2.13 -6.32 11.89
C SER A 39 -2.54 -4.84 12.04
N ASP A 40 -1.61 -3.91 11.82
CA ASP A 40 -1.89 -2.47 11.76
C ASP A 40 -2.51 -2.04 10.43
N LEU A 41 -2.45 -2.90 9.41
CA LEU A 41 -2.98 -2.62 8.08
C LEU A 41 -4.47 -2.95 7.98
N LEU A 42 -5.15 -2.26 7.08
CA LEU A 42 -6.51 -2.59 6.69
C LEU A 42 -6.56 -3.98 6.02
N GLU A 43 -7.64 -4.70 6.25
CA GLU A 43 -7.89 -5.97 5.57
C GLU A 43 -7.88 -5.78 4.03
N GLY A 44 -7.25 -6.70 3.32
CA GLY A 44 -7.07 -6.60 1.86
C GLY A 44 -5.80 -5.85 1.41
N VAL A 45 -5.10 -5.15 2.30
CA VAL A 45 -3.79 -4.55 1.96
C VAL A 45 -2.70 -5.64 1.94
N GLU A 46 -1.99 -5.73 0.82
CA GLU A 46 -0.85 -6.61 0.65
C GLU A 46 0.45 -5.94 1.12
N THR A 47 1.44 -6.73 1.52
CA THR A 47 2.79 -6.23 1.82
C THR A 47 3.78 -6.62 0.73
N VAL A 48 4.63 -5.68 0.33
CA VAL A 48 5.75 -5.93 -0.61
C VAL A 48 7.09 -5.57 0.03
N SER A 49 8.15 -6.28 -0.34
CA SER A 49 9.50 -6.07 0.21
C SER A 49 10.00 -4.63 0.03
N SER A 50 9.66 -3.97 -1.09
CA SER A 50 10.01 -2.59 -1.37
C SER A 50 8.98 -1.95 -2.29
N GLY A 51 8.41 -0.81 -1.91
CA GLY A 51 7.44 -0.08 -2.73
C GLY A 51 8.04 0.39 -4.06
N VAL A 52 9.26 0.93 -4.03
CA VAL A 52 9.97 1.35 -5.26
C VAL A 52 10.40 0.17 -6.13
N GLY A 53 10.73 -0.97 -5.50
CA GLY A 53 11.07 -2.21 -6.21
C GLY A 53 9.85 -2.78 -6.93
N GLU A 54 8.71 -2.86 -6.24
CA GLU A 54 7.44 -3.31 -6.81
C GLU A 54 6.97 -2.38 -7.93
N LEU A 55 7.08 -1.06 -7.73
CA LEU A 55 6.77 -0.07 -8.76
C LEU A 55 7.61 -0.28 -10.03
N THR A 56 8.92 -0.49 -9.89
CA THR A 56 9.81 -0.75 -11.03
C THR A 56 9.44 -2.06 -11.72
N ARG A 57 9.12 -3.12 -10.96
CA ARG A 57 8.68 -4.41 -11.50
C ARG A 57 7.39 -4.26 -12.30
N LEU A 58 6.40 -3.51 -11.81
CA LEU A 58 5.14 -3.27 -12.51
C LEU A 58 5.37 -2.48 -13.80
N GLN A 59 6.17 -1.42 -13.77
CA GLN A 59 6.51 -0.67 -14.98
C GLN A 59 7.20 -1.55 -16.03
N ASN A 60 8.15 -2.40 -15.61
CA ASN A 60 8.80 -3.36 -16.51
C ASN A 60 7.83 -4.39 -17.11
N ASN A 61 6.73 -4.68 -16.43
CA ASN A 61 5.65 -5.54 -16.92
C ASN A 61 4.63 -4.80 -17.80
N GLY A 62 4.92 -3.56 -18.20
CA GLY A 62 4.09 -2.78 -19.11
C GLY A 62 3.01 -1.93 -18.45
N HIS A 63 3.02 -1.80 -17.12
CA HIS A 63 2.11 -0.89 -16.43
C HIS A 63 2.58 0.57 -16.58
N ALA A 64 1.63 1.49 -16.75
CA ALA A 64 1.91 2.93 -16.66
C ALA A 64 2.17 3.36 -15.21
N TYR A 65 3.02 4.36 -15.02
CA TYR A 65 3.25 5.01 -13.73
C TYR A 65 2.61 6.39 -13.70
N ILE A 66 1.88 6.67 -12.62
CA ILE A 66 1.26 7.96 -12.34
C ILE A 66 1.68 8.36 -10.92
N SER A 67 2.22 9.58 -10.77
CA SER A 67 2.49 10.22 -9.48
C SER A 67 1.65 11.50 -9.40
N PRO A 68 0.52 11.49 -8.68
CA PRO A 68 -0.31 12.67 -8.44
C PRO A 68 0.42 13.79 -7.70
#